data_AF-A0AAF0HVU5-F1
#
_entry.id   AF-A0AAF0HVU5-F1
#
_cell.length_a   1.000
_cell.length_b   1.000
_cell.length_c   1.000
_cell.angle_alpha   90.00
_cell.angle_beta   90.00
_cell.angle_gamma   90.00
#
_symmetry.space_group_name_H-M   'P 1'
#
loop_
_entity.id
_entity.type
_entity.pdbx_description
1 polymer ?
#
loop_
_entity_poly.entity_id
_entity_poly.type
_entity_poly.pdbx_seq_one_letter_code
_entity_poly.pdbx_strand_id
1 'polypeptide(L)'
;MTDARAREALRRTLAKASERDMHVDVDPAVLDRLEDAIRRLSRLQREIMLAVRLDDMDYAQIAERTGLGQRQVEAMMVRALINFQRNLADPDRHAWRRWLG
;
A
#
# COMPACT_ATOMS: atom_id res chain seq x y z
N MET A 1 -7.57 8.73 39.90
CA MET A 1 -8.76 7.95 39.48
C MET A 1 -9.35 8.45 38.13
N THR A 2 -8.52 8.95 37.20
CA THR A 2 -8.93 9.65 35.97
C THR A 2 -8.36 9.05 34.67
N ASP A 3 -7.28 8.27 34.76
CA ASP A 3 -6.59 7.66 33.60
C ASP A 3 -7.39 6.52 32.95
N ALA A 4 -8.05 5.68 33.76
CA ALA A 4 -8.82 4.53 33.27
C ALA A 4 -10.01 4.94 32.38
N ARG A 5 -10.72 6.03 32.73
CA ARG A 5 -11.84 6.54 31.93
C ARG A 5 -11.36 7.19 30.63
N ALA A 6 -10.23 7.89 30.66
CA ALA A 6 -9.65 8.51 29.47
C ALA A 6 -9.18 7.46 28.45
N ARG A 7 -8.51 6.40 28.91
CA ARG A 7 -8.08 5.29 28.05
C ARG A 7 -9.25 4.51 27.46
N GLU A 8 -10.29 4.27 28.24
CA GLU A 8 -11.50 3.60 27.76
C GLU A 8 -12.26 4.46 26.74
N ALA A 9 -12.35 5.78 26.96
CA ALA A 9 -12.91 6.72 25.99
C ALA A 9 -12.11 6.76 24.68
N LEU A 10 -10.78 6.74 24.77
CA LEU A 10 -9.90 6.65 23.60
C LEU A 10 -10.07 5.31 22.88
N ARG A 11 -10.05 4.18 23.59
CA ARG A 11 -10.26 2.84 23.01
C ARG A 11 -11.60 2.75 22.27
N ARG A 12 -12.68 3.28 22.83
CA ARG A 12 -13.99 3.33 22.16
C ARG A 12 -13.98 4.23 20.94
N THR A 13 -13.31 5.38 21.02
CA THR A 13 -13.21 6.31 19.89
C THR A 13 -12.42 5.68 18.74
N LEU A 14 -11.32 4.99 19.05
CA LEU A 14 -10.51 4.25 18.10
C LEU A 14 -11.27 3.04 17.53
N ALA A 15 -11.99 2.28 18.35
CA ALA A 15 -12.83 1.17 17.89
C ALA A 15 -13.97 1.64 16.95
N LYS A 16 -14.61 2.76 17.29
CA LYS A 16 -15.65 3.38 16.44
C LYS A 16 -15.07 3.99 15.16
N ALA A 17 -13.82 4.44 15.18
CA ALA A 17 -13.09 4.86 13.98
C ALA A 17 -12.78 3.64 13.11
N SER A 18 -12.24 2.55 13.68
CA SER A 18 -11.97 1.32 12.95
C SER A 18 -13.23 0.65 12.38
N GLU A 19 -14.37 0.73 13.07
CA GLU A 19 -15.66 0.25 12.56
C GLU A 19 -16.16 1.07 11.36
N ARG A 20 -15.90 2.39 11.34
CA ARG A 20 -16.20 3.26 10.19
C ARG A 20 -15.27 2.99 9.01
N ASP A 21 -14.00 2.67 9.29
CA ASP A 21 -13.01 2.32 8.27
C ASP A 21 -13.24 0.89 7.71
N MET A 22 -13.94 0.01 8.43
CA MET A 22 -14.20 -1.37 8.00
C MET A 22 -15.33 -1.50 6.96
N HIS A 23 -16.10 -0.43 6.71
CA HIS A 23 -17.10 -0.39 5.64
C HIS A 23 -16.95 0.89 4.81
N VAL A 24 -15.78 1.06 4.20
CA VAL A 24 -15.63 2.03 3.11
C VAL A 24 -16.39 1.43 1.91
N ASP A 25 -17.51 2.04 1.55
CA ASP A 25 -18.18 1.78 0.27
C ASP A 25 -17.28 2.34 -0.84
N VAL A 26 -16.26 1.56 -1.20
CA VAL A 26 -15.33 1.90 -2.28
C VAL A 26 -16.02 1.55 -3.58
N ASP A 27 -16.20 2.53 -4.46
CA ASP A 27 -16.63 2.30 -5.83
C ASP A 27 -15.77 1.19 -6.46
N PRO A 28 -16.36 0.05 -6.88
CA PRO A 28 -15.61 -1.06 -7.47
C PRO A 28 -14.75 -0.62 -8.66
N ALA A 29 -15.20 0.38 -9.45
CA ALA A 29 -14.44 0.91 -10.57
C ALA A 29 -13.19 1.69 -10.14
N VAL A 30 -13.16 2.23 -8.91
CA VAL A 30 -11.95 2.82 -8.31
C VAL A 30 -11.01 1.70 -7.88
N LEU A 31 -11.51 0.66 -7.22
CA LEU A 31 -10.69 -0.48 -6.79
C LEU A 31 -10.01 -1.16 -7.99
N ASP A 32 -10.76 -1.47 -9.05
CA ASP A 32 -10.23 -2.09 -10.28
C ASP A 32 -9.10 -1.26 -10.91
N ARG A 33 -9.23 0.06 -10.91
CA ARG A 33 -8.19 0.97 -11.42
C ARG A 33 -6.93 0.95 -10.57
N LEU A 34 -7.08 0.89 -9.24
CA LEU A 34 -5.94 0.81 -8.32
C LEU A 34 -5.22 -0.54 -8.49
N GLU A 35 -5.97 -1.63 -8.57
CA GLU A 35 -5.43 -2.97 -8.78
C GLU A 35 -4.70 -3.10 -10.13
N ASP A 36 -5.27 -2.60 -11.22
CA ASP A 36 -4.61 -2.60 -12.54
C ASP A 36 -3.32 -1.78 -12.52
N ALA A 37 -3.33 -0.61 -11.88
CA ALA A 37 -2.14 0.24 -11.77
C ALA A 37 -1.01 -0.43 -10.99
N ILE A 38 -1.33 -1.17 -9.90
CA ILE A 38 -0.39 -1.98 -9.12
C ILE A 38 0.12 -3.17 -9.93
N ARG A 39 -0.77 -3.88 -10.65
CA ARG A 39 -0.41 -5.07 -11.46
C ARG A 39 0.64 -4.74 -12.52
N ARG A 40 0.58 -3.54 -13.10
CA ARG A 40 1.52 -3.05 -14.13
C ARG A 40 2.88 -2.57 -13.59
N LEU A 41 3.08 -2.50 -12.27
CA LEU A 41 4.42 -2.31 -11.69
C LEU A 41 5.34 -3.49 -12.02
N SER A 42 6.67 -3.29 -11.97
CA SER A 42 7.56 -4.45 -12.03
C SER A 42 7.35 -5.34 -10.80
N ARG A 43 7.68 -6.64 -10.90
CA ARG A 43 7.51 -7.59 -9.80
C ARG A 43 8.10 -7.06 -8.48
N LEU A 44 9.34 -6.59 -8.53
CA LEU A 44 10.04 -6.06 -7.36
C LEU A 44 9.43 -4.76 -6.82
N GLN A 45 8.97 -3.86 -7.70
CA GLN A 45 8.28 -2.64 -7.26
C GLN A 45 6.97 -2.95 -6.55
N ARG A 46 6.20 -3.90 -7.10
CA ARG A 46 4.94 -4.36 -6.50
C ARG A 46 5.19 -4.99 -5.14
N GLU A 47 6.16 -5.91 -5.05
CA GLU A 47 6.53 -6.57 -3.79
C GLU A 47 6.88 -5.56 -2.69
N ILE A 48 7.78 -4.61 -2.97
CA ILE A 48 8.20 -3.60 -1.99
C ILE A 48 7.03 -2.68 -1.62
N MET A 49 6.25 -2.20 -2.59
CA MET A 49 5.13 -1.30 -2.32
C MET A 49 4.05 -1.95 -1.46
N LEU A 50 3.72 -3.22 -1.72
CA LEU A 50 2.72 -3.95 -0.95
C LEU A 50 3.23 -4.32 0.44
N ALA A 51 4.52 -4.68 0.58
CA ALA A 51 5.12 -4.92 1.89
C ALA A 51 5.02 -3.69 2.80
N VAL A 52 5.27 -2.49 2.26
CA VAL A 52 5.14 -1.25 3.03
C VAL A 52 3.69 -0.91 3.37
N ARG A 53 2.75 -1.14 2.43
CA ARG A 53 1.39 -0.57 2.52
C ARG A 53 0.32 -1.52 3.02
N LEU A 54 0.50 -2.82 2.85
CA LEU A 54 -0.45 -3.84 3.27
C LEU A 54 0.11 -4.72 4.38
N ASP A 55 1.42 -4.99 4.38
CA ASP A 55 2.06 -5.85 5.39
C ASP A 55 2.68 -5.06 6.56
N ASP A 56 2.58 -3.73 6.55
CA ASP A 56 3.17 -2.80 7.55
C ASP A 56 4.67 -3.05 7.82
N MET A 57 5.40 -3.51 6.81
CA MET A 57 6.84 -3.76 6.91
C MET A 57 7.64 -2.47 6.75
N ASP A 58 8.66 -2.29 7.59
CA ASP A 58 9.63 -1.23 7.44
C ASP A 58 10.69 -1.55 6.36
N TYR A 59 11.49 -0.55 5.98
CA TYR A 59 12.49 -0.72 4.91
C TYR A 59 13.64 -1.66 5.28
N ALA A 60 13.93 -1.85 6.57
CA ALA A 60 14.97 -2.78 7.02
C ALA A 60 14.49 -4.23 6.91
N GLN A 61 13.26 -4.51 7.34
CA GLN A 61 12.62 -5.82 7.19
C GLN A 61 12.50 -6.22 5.71
N ILE A 62 12.17 -5.27 4.84
CA ILE A 62 12.11 -5.51 3.39
C ILE A 62 13.51 -5.76 2.80
N ALA A 63 14.51 -5.01 3.25
CA ALA A 63 15.90 -5.21 2.83
C ALA A 63 16.39 -6.63 3.16
N GLU A 64 16.13 -7.11 4.37
CA GLU A 64 16.44 -8.48 4.80
C GLU A 64 15.73 -9.52 3.93
N ARG A 65 14.42 -9.35 3.69
CA ARG A 65 13.61 -10.29 2.90
C ARG A 65 14.03 -10.38 1.43
N THR A 66 14.43 -9.25 0.84
CA THR A 66 14.75 -9.15 -0.60
C THR A 66 16.24 -9.31 -0.91
N GLY A 67 17.11 -9.27 0.11
CA GLY A 67 18.56 -9.24 -0.07
C GLY A 67 19.09 -7.92 -0.62
N LEU A 68 18.27 -6.87 -0.67
CA LEU A 68 18.65 -5.52 -1.09
C LEU A 68 19.19 -4.72 0.09
N GLY A 69 19.96 -3.68 -0.18
CA GLY A 69 20.28 -2.67 0.83
C GLY A 69 19.10 -1.75 1.12
N GLN A 70 18.97 -1.25 2.35
CA GLN A 70 17.87 -0.36 2.76
C GLN A 70 17.71 0.88 1.85
N ARG A 71 18.82 1.51 1.41
CA ARG A 71 18.78 2.62 0.45
C ARG A 71 18.26 2.20 -0.93
N GLN A 72 18.50 0.96 -1.35
CA GLN A 72 17.97 0.43 -2.60
C GLN A 72 16.46 0.18 -2.48
N VAL A 73 15.99 -0.31 -1.33
CA VAL A 73 14.57 -0.44 -1.02
C VAL A 73 13.86 0.92 -1.08
N GLU A 74 14.41 1.94 -0.41
CA GLU A 74 13.87 3.31 -0.44
C GLU A 74 13.79 3.85 -1.87
N ALA A 75 14.87 3.77 -2.63
CA ALA A 75 14.89 4.21 -4.03
C ALA A 75 13.88 3.44 -4.90
N MET A 76 13.69 2.14 -4.64
CA MET A 76 12.72 1.32 -5.35
C MET A 76 11.29 1.70 -4.97
N MET A 77 11.02 2.02 -3.69
CA MET A 77 9.72 2.49 -3.23
C MET A 77 9.34 3.82 -3.88
N VAL A 78 10.28 4.77 -3.97
CA VAL A 78 10.08 6.03 -4.71
C VAL A 78 9.74 5.76 -6.18
N ARG A 79 10.49 4.86 -6.84
CA ARG A 79 10.21 4.47 -8.23
C ARG A 79 8.87 3.75 -8.39
N ALA A 80 8.46 2.95 -7.41
CA ALA A 80 7.17 2.26 -7.41
C ALA A 80 6.02 3.27 -7.34
N LEU A 81 6.09 4.25 -6.42
CA LEU A 81 5.08 5.31 -6.30
C LEU A 81 4.93 6.14 -7.58
N ILE A 82 6.06 6.57 -8.18
CA ILE A 82 6.04 7.32 -9.44
C ILE A 82 5.40 6.49 -10.56
N ASN A 83 5.77 5.21 -10.69
CA ASN A 83 5.19 4.36 -11.73
C ASN A 83 3.72 4.03 -11.48
N PHE A 84 3.32 3.86 -10.22
CA PHE A 84 1.93 3.65 -9.83
C PHE A 84 1.07 4.85 -10.23
N GLN A 85 1.50 6.07 -9.87
CA GLN A 85 0.81 7.30 -10.27
C GLN A 85 0.69 7.44 -11.80
N ARG A 86 1.77 7.13 -12.54
CA ARG A 86 1.76 7.16 -14.01
C ARG A 86 0.82 6.11 -14.61
N ASN A 87 0.77 4.91 -14.04
CA ASN A 87 -0.14 3.87 -14.48
C ASN A 87 -1.60 4.24 -14.18
N LEU A 88 -1.85 4.92 -13.06
CA LEU A 88 -3.19 5.38 -12.69
C LEU A 88 -3.68 6.51 -13.63
N ALA A 89 -2.77 7.41 -14.03
CA ALA A 89 -3.07 8.51 -14.95
C ALA A 89 -3.26 8.05 -16.41
N ASP A 90 -2.51 7.02 -16.83
CA ASP A 90 -2.55 6.47 -18.18
C ASP A 90 -2.77 4.93 -18.11
N PRO A 91 -4.02 4.47 -18.31
CA PRO A 91 -4.35 3.05 -18.33
C PRO A 91 -3.69 2.26 -19.45
N ASP A 92 -3.25 2.91 -20.53
CA ASP A 92 -2.65 2.24 -21.69
C ASP A 92 -1.13 2.12 -21.57
N ARG A 93 -0.53 2.88 -20.66
CA ARG A 93 0.89 2.77 -20.31
C ARG A 93 1.24 1.35 -19.87
N HIS A 94 2.14 0.70 -20.60
CA HIS A 94 2.54 -0.69 -20.33
C HIS A 94 1.36 -1.67 -20.25
N ALA A 95 0.29 -1.45 -21.01
CA ALA A 95 -0.86 -2.36 -21.05
C ALA A 95 -0.47 -3.81 -21.38
N TRP A 96 0.63 -4.02 -22.11
CA TRP A 96 1.20 -5.34 -22.38
C TRP A 96 1.57 -6.12 -21.10
N ARG A 97 1.87 -5.44 -19.99
CA ARG A 97 2.16 -6.09 -18.70
C ARG A 97 0.94 -6.72 -18.05
N ARG A 98 -0.28 -6.41 -18.51
CA ARG A 98 -1.50 -7.13 -18.09
C ARG A 98 -1.41 -8.62 -18.39
N TRP A 99 -0.66 -9.00 -19.42
CA TRP A 99 -0.52 -10.37 -19.90
C TRP A 99 0.71 -11.11 -19.35
N LEU A 100 1.52 -10.45 -18.53
CA LEU A 100 2.74 -11.03 -17.91
C LEU A 100 2.58 -11.29 -16.41
N GLY A 101 1.35 -11.15 -15.90
CA GLY A 101 0.98 -11.34 -14.51
C GLY A 101 0.53 -12.75 -14.23
#